data_AF-A0AAD7S212-F1
#
_entry.id   AF-A0AAD7S212-F1
#
_cell.length_a   1.000
_cell.length_b   1.000
_cell.length_c   1.000
_cell.angle_alpha   90.00
_cell.angle_beta   90.00
_cell.angle_gamma   90.00
#
_symmetry.space_group_name_H-M   'P 1'
#
loop_
_entity.id
_entity.type
_entity.pdbx_description
1 polymer ?
#
loop_
_entity_poly.entity_id
_entity_poly.type
_entity_poly.pdbx_seq_one_letter_code
_entity_poly.pdbx_strand_id
1 'polypeptide(L)'
;MRMGAIGLLREVSEPAFVFIAYLVQNVLMLLDAPNKLLQGEDMDLLTGLELVASATECVRNLRCEAEFTELWNKVTDANATTPAPSKQRRTTNKTMGQFVVEETTGQKDNDKTELQRFFYSAIDTVLREINQRLSEHNTQLARSLAALNPENDMLDPQLL
;
A
#
# COMPACT_ATOMS: atom_id res chain seq x y z
N MET A 1 7.73 9.89 35.16
CA MET A 1 7.46 8.93 34.07
C MET A 1 7.01 9.69 32.82
N ARG A 2 7.65 9.53 31.65
CA ARG A 2 7.09 9.75 30.28
C ARG A 2 8.13 9.84 29.14
N MET A 3 9.44 9.66 29.38
CA MET A 3 10.42 9.66 28.27
C MET A 3 10.17 8.58 27.21
N GLY A 4 9.69 7.39 27.58
CA GLY A 4 9.39 6.31 26.62
C GLY A 4 8.24 6.65 25.66
N ALA A 5 7.18 7.31 26.15
CA ALA A 5 6.01 7.67 25.34
C ALA A 5 6.31 8.79 24.33
N ILE A 6 7.22 9.72 24.68
CA ILE A 6 7.65 10.80 23.78
C ILE A 6 8.55 10.25 22.67
N GLY A 7 9.41 9.26 22.99
CA GLY A 7 10.24 8.57 22.00
C GLY A 7 9.40 7.84 20.95
N LEU A 8 8.41 7.06 21.40
CA LEU A 8 7.50 6.34 20.50
C LEU A 8 6.65 7.29 19.65
N LEU A 9 6.14 8.37 20.24
CA LEU A 9 5.39 9.38 19.50
C LEU A 9 6.23 10.01 18.38
N ARG A 10 7.53 10.26 18.64
CA ARG A 10 8.44 10.79 17.64
C ARG A 10 8.64 9.82 16.47
N GLU A 11 8.73 8.53 16.74
CA GLU A 11 8.94 7.49 15.74
C GLU A 11 7.68 7.26 14.89
N VAL A 12 6.51 7.22 15.52
CA VAL A 12 5.21 7.11 14.82
C VAL A 12 4.86 8.38 14.03
N SER A 13 5.43 9.52 14.41
CA SER A 13 5.28 10.78 13.66
C SER A 13 6.33 10.97 12.56
N GLU A 14 7.23 10.00 12.36
CA GLU A 14 8.23 10.09 11.31
C GLU A 14 7.56 10.04 9.92
N PRO A 15 7.96 10.89 8.95
CA PRO A 15 7.34 10.91 7.63
C PRO A 15 7.31 9.54 6.93
N ALA A 16 8.37 8.73 7.09
CA ALA A 16 8.43 7.38 6.56
C ALA A 16 7.37 6.46 7.19
N PHE A 17 7.20 6.51 8.52
CA PHE A 17 6.17 5.73 9.21
C PHE A 17 4.77 6.14 8.74
N VAL A 18 4.49 7.43 8.69
CA VAL A 18 3.18 7.98 8.27
C VAL A 18 2.88 7.59 6.82
N PHE A 19 3.88 7.65 5.93
CA PHE A 19 3.77 7.20 4.54
C PHE A 19 3.40 5.71 4.46
N ILE A 20 4.12 4.86 5.19
CA ILE A 20 3.84 3.41 5.23
C ILE A 20 2.43 3.15 5.77
N ALA A 21 2.02 3.87 6.82
CA ALA A 21 0.70 3.74 7.41
C ALA A 21 -0.41 4.08 6.40
N TYR A 22 -0.27 5.16 5.63
CA TYR A 22 -1.24 5.50 4.59
C TYR A 22 -1.22 4.49 3.43
N LEU A 23 -0.06 3.98 3.03
CA LEU A 23 0.03 2.92 2.01
C LEU A 23 -0.75 1.68 2.45
N VAL A 24 -0.51 1.21 3.68
CA VAL A 24 -1.22 0.07 4.25
C VAL A 24 -2.71 0.37 4.32
N GLN A 25 -3.10 1.56 4.76
CA GLN A 25 -4.50 1.97 4.82
C GLN A 25 -5.17 1.92 3.45
N ASN A 26 -4.54 2.46 2.40
CA ASN A 26 -5.10 2.47 1.05
C ASN A 26 -5.32 1.06 0.52
N VAL A 27 -4.32 0.17 0.70
CA VAL A 27 -4.44 -1.24 0.30
C VAL A 27 -5.57 -1.93 1.07
N LEU A 28 -5.63 -1.75 2.39
CA LEU A 28 -6.66 -2.39 3.21
C LEU A 28 -8.07 -1.86 2.89
N MET A 29 -8.22 -0.57 2.58
CA MET A 29 -9.51 0.00 2.18
C MET A 29 -10.00 -0.58 0.85
N LEU A 30 -9.11 -0.79 -0.12
CA LEU A 30 -9.49 -1.45 -1.38
C LEU A 30 -9.91 -2.91 -1.15
N LEU A 31 -9.27 -3.60 -0.20
CA LEU A 31 -9.55 -5.01 0.10
C LEU A 31 -10.71 -5.22 1.07
N ASP A 32 -11.21 -4.19 1.75
CA ASP A 32 -12.27 -4.31 2.76
C ASP A 32 -13.60 -4.80 2.16
N ALA A 33 -14.04 -4.23 1.04
CA ALA A 33 -15.28 -4.65 0.39
C ALA A 33 -15.20 -6.09 -0.15
N PRO A 34 -14.14 -6.49 -0.91
CA PRO A 34 -13.95 -7.89 -1.29
C PRO A 34 -13.90 -8.84 -0.09
N ASN A 35 -13.19 -8.47 0.98
CA ASN A 35 -13.10 -9.27 2.19
C ASN A 35 -14.47 -9.53 2.85
N LYS A 36 -15.35 -8.52 2.89
CA LYS A 36 -16.71 -8.66 3.44
C LYS A 36 -17.61 -9.50 2.54
N LEU A 37 -17.56 -9.26 1.23
CA LEU A 37 -18.36 -9.99 0.26
C LEU A 37 -17.98 -11.48 0.24
N LEU A 38 -16.68 -11.80 0.24
CA LEU A 38 -16.19 -13.19 0.26
C LEU A 38 -16.61 -13.98 1.52
N GLN A 39 -16.96 -13.28 2.60
CA GLN A 39 -17.44 -13.88 3.85
C GLN A 39 -18.98 -13.91 3.94
N GLY A 40 -19.69 -13.49 2.90
CA GLY A 40 -21.15 -13.54 2.84
C GLY A 40 -21.66 -14.96 2.66
N GLU A 41 -22.84 -15.24 3.22
CA GLU A 41 -23.50 -16.56 3.15
C GLU A 41 -23.88 -16.94 1.71
N ASP A 42 -24.27 -15.95 0.90
CA ASP A 42 -24.72 -16.15 -0.48
C ASP A 42 -23.59 -16.11 -1.52
N MET A 43 -22.32 -16.09 -1.08
CA MET A 43 -21.19 -16.00 -2.00
C MET A 43 -20.96 -17.33 -2.72
N ASP A 44 -21.20 -17.37 -4.03
CA ASP A 44 -20.80 -18.50 -4.86
C ASP A 44 -19.32 -18.44 -5.26
N LEU A 45 -18.77 -19.61 -5.57
CA LEU A 45 -17.34 -19.75 -5.85
C LEU A 45 -16.92 -18.97 -7.11
N LEU A 46 -17.73 -18.92 -8.16
CA LEU A 46 -17.37 -18.27 -9.42
C LEU A 46 -17.36 -16.75 -9.25
N THR A 47 -18.43 -16.20 -8.67
CA THR A 47 -18.52 -14.77 -8.34
C THR A 47 -17.41 -14.35 -7.38
N GLY A 48 -17.05 -15.22 -6.41
CA GLY A 48 -15.92 -14.99 -5.53
C GLY A 48 -14.58 -14.87 -6.28
N LEU A 49 -14.37 -15.68 -7.32
CA LEU A 49 -13.17 -15.59 -8.17
C LEU A 49 -13.13 -14.31 -9.01
N GLU A 50 -14.26 -13.92 -9.58
CA GLU A 50 -14.38 -12.66 -10.34
C GLU A 50 -14.16 -11.44 -9.45
N LEU A 51 -14.73 -11.46 -8.24
CA LEU A 51 -14.54 -10.43 -7.24
C LEU A 51 -13.07 -10.27 -6.86
N VAL A 52 -12.33 -11.37 -6.67
CA VAL A 52 -10.88 -11.28 -6.39
C VAL A 52 -10.11 -10.80 -7.61
N ALA A 53 -10.48 -11.21 -8.83
CA ALA A 53 -9.85 -10.68 -10.04
C ALA A 53 -10.03 -9.15 -10.14
N SER A 54 -11.23 -8.65 -9.85
CA SER A 54 -11.53 -7.22 -9.80
C SER A 54 -10.72 -6.51 -8.69
N ALA A 55 -10.70 -7.06 -7.48
CA ALA A 55 -9.91 -6.52 -6.37
C ALA A 55 -8.41 -6.45 -6.70
N THR A 56 -7.89 -7.46 -7.41
CA THR A 56 -6.50 -7.51 -7.87
C THR A 56 -6.21 -6.38 -8.86
N GLU A 57 -7.14 -6.08 -9.76
CA GLU A 57 -7.03 -4.95 -10.69
C GLU A 57 -7.04 -3.61 -9.95
N CYS A 58 -7.92 -3.43 -8.96
CA CYS A 58 -7.93 -2.24 -8.12
C CYS A 58 -6.59 -2.03 -7.40
N VAL A 59 -6.02 -3.07 -6.78
CA VAL A 59 -4.70 -2.99 -6.13
C VAL A 59 -3.59 -2.71 -7.16
N ARG A 60 -3.69 -3.26 -8.37
CA ARG A 60 -2.73 -2.99 -9.46
C ARG A 60 -2.76 -1.53 -9.90
N ASN A 61 -3.92 -0.88 -9.88
CA ASN A 61 -4.05 0.53 -10.25
C ASN A 61 -3.36 1.47 -9.25
N LEU A 62 -3.17 1.05 -7.99
CA LEU A 62 -2.32 1.78 -7.03
C LEU A 62 -0.86 1.86 -7.50
N ARG A 63 -0.40 0.92 -8.33
CA ARG A 63 0.99 0.80 -8.76
C ARG A 63 1.35 1.80 -9.87
N CYS A 64 1.07 3.08 -9.68
CA CYS A 64 1.42 4.13 -10.62
C CYS A 64 2.10 5.33 -9.93
N GLU A 65 2.76 6.17 -10.73
CA GLU A 65 3.47 7.36 -10.23
C GLU A 65 2.52 8.43 -9.68
N ALA A 66 1.32 8.55 -10.24
CA ALA A 66 0.32 9.51 -9.78
C ALA A 66 -0.10 9.23 -8.32
N GLU A 67 -0.46 7.99 -8.01
CA GLU A 67 -0.83 7.54 -6.66
C GLU A 67 0.32 7.70 -5.66
N PHE A 68 1.55 7.36 -6.08
CA PHE A 68 2.73 7.61 -5.25
C PHE A 68 2.89 9.11 -4.94
N THR A 69 2.75 9.96 -5.95
CA THR A 69 2.92 11.41 -5.81
C THR A 69 1.85 12.01 -4.92
N GLU A 70 0.59 11.58 -5.06
CA GLU A 70 -0.50 12.00 -4.19
C GLU A 70 -0.23 11.63 -2.73
N LEU A 71 0.15 10.37 -2.49
CA LEU A 71 0.49 9.86 -1.17
C LEU A 71 1.67 10.62 -0.55
N TRP A 72 2.71 10.85 -1.34
CA TRP A 72 3.91 11.59 -0.92
C TRP A 72 3.56 13.03 -0.52
N ASN A 73 2.78 13.74 -1.36
CA ASN A 73 2.36 15.11 -1.10
C ASN A 73 1.52 15.21 0.19
N LYS A 74 0.60 14.27 0.40
CA LYS A 74 -0.22 14.20 1.62
C LYS A 74 0.64 14.11 2.89
N VAL A 75 1.75 13.37 2.84
CA VAL A 75 2.68 13.23 3.96
C VAL A 75 3.57 14.47 4.13
N THR A 76 4.05 15.06 3.04
CA THR A 76 4.89 16.27 3.11
C THR A 76 4.11 17.50 3.58
N ASP A 77 2.86 17.65 3.14
CA ASP A 77 2.00 18.79 3.49
C ASP A 77 1.55 18.71 4.95
N ALA A 78 1.21 17.50 5.42
CA ALA A 78 0.91 17.26 6.83
C ALA A 78 2.10 17.58 7.74
N ASN A 79 3.33 17.28 7.30
CA ASN A 79 4.55 17.57 8.05
C ASN A 79 4.99 19.05 7.97
N ALA A 80 4.58 19.79 6.95
CA ALA A 80 4.88 21.22 6.82
C ALA A 80 4.13 22.08 7.86
N THR A 81 3.00 21.59 8.38
CA THR A 81 2.14 22.29 9.34
C THR A 81 2.65 22.17 10.78
N THR A 82 3.51 21.19 11.07
CA THR A 82 4.10 20.98 12.39
C THR A 82 5.39 21.81 12.51
N PRO A 83 5.49 22.78 13.46
CA PRO A 83 6.71 23.53 13.63
C PRO A 83 7.85 22.56 14.00
N ALA A 84 8.87 22.52 13.16
CA ALA A 84 10.06 21.71 13.43
C ALA A 84 10.59 22.07 14.83
N PRO A 85 10.79 21.09 15.74
CA PRO A 85 11.34 21.39 17.05
C PRO A 85 12.68 22.08 16.84
N SER A 86 12.84 23.26 17.44
CA SER A 86 14.05 24.07 17.33
C SER A 86 15.25 23.16 17.61
N LYS A 87 16.07 22.89 16.57
CA LYS A 87 17.30 22.11 16.72
C LYS A 87 18.11 22.77 17.82
N GLN A 88 18.19 22.13 18.99
CA GLN A 88 19.05 22.59 20.07
C GLN A 88 20.46 22.64 19.48
N ARG A 89 21.02 23.85 19.43
CA ARG A 89 22.29 24.14 18.78
C ARG A 89 23.35 23.26 19.46
N ARG A 90 23.82 22.21 18.76
CA ARG A 90 24.98 21.44 19.22
C ARG A 90 26.12 22.44 19.33
N THR A 91 26.60 22.66 20.55
CA THR A 91 27.85 23.39 20.78
C THR A 91 28.96 22.61 20.10
N THR A 92 29.43 23.13 18.97
CA THR A 92 30.57 22.60 18.25
C THR A 92 31.81 22.76 19.10
N ASN A 93 32.62 21.71 19.18
CA ASN A 93 33.88 21.75 19.92
C ASN A 93 34.85 22.70 19.18
N LYS A 94 35.45 23.65 19.90
CA LYS A 94 36.31 24.72 19.34
C LYS A 94 37.50 24.18 18.52
N THR A 95 37.89 22.93 18.74
CA THR A 95 39.00 22.26 18.06
C THR A 95 38.69 21.76 16.65
N MET A 96 37.42 21.74 16.22
CA MET A 96 37.00 21.29 14.87
C MET A 96 36.49 22.42 13.97
N GLY A 97 36.74 23.69 14.31
CA GLY A 97 36.26 24.85 13.54
C GLY A 97 36.79 24.95 12.10
N GLN A 98 37.78 24.12 11.72
CA GLN A 98 38.41 24.12 10.40
C GLN A 98 37.85 23.04 9.46
N PHE A 99 36.97 22.16 9.95
CA PHE A 99 36.18 21.24 9.12
C PHE A 99 34.72 21.67 9.18
N VAL A 100 34.42 22.79 8.53
CA VAL A 100 33.03 23.16 8.24
C VAL A 100 32.58 22.24 7.12
N VAL A 101 31.70 21.29 7.45
CA VAL A 101 30.93 20.57 6.43
C VAL A 101 29.89 21.57 5.94
N GLU A 102 30.16 22.19 4.80
CA GLU A 102 29.33 23.25 4.21
C GLU A 102 27.98 22.72 3.67
N GLU A 103 27.80 21.40 3.58
CA GLU A 103 26.58 20.79 3.07
C GLU A 103 26.30 19.43 3.72
N THR A 104 25.11 19.25 4.29
CA THR A 104 24.61 17.91 4.64
C THR A 104 24.20 17.23 3.33
N THR A 105 25.09 16.37 2.82
CA THR A 105 24.93 15.64 1.56
C THR A 105 23.59 14.88 1.48
N GLY A 106 22.74 15.24 0.51
CA GLY A 106 21.83 14.35 -0.25
C GLY A 106 20.72 13.57 0.46
N GLN A 107 20.60 13.61 1.80
CA GLN A 107 19.77 12.64 2.54
C GLN A 107 18.27 12.67 2.18
N LYS A 108 17.72 13.85 1.87
CA LYS A 108 16.29 14.02 1.58
C LYS A 108 15.83 13.39 0.26
N ASP A 109 16.68 13.41 -0.78
CA ASP A 109 16.33 12.88 -2.11
C ASP A 109 16.47 11.36 -2.16
N ASN A 110 17.41 10.84 -1.35
CA ASN A 110 17.55 9.42 -1.08
C ASN A 110 16.31 8.85 -0.39
N ASP A 111 15.78 9.55 0.62
CA ASP A 111 14.60 9.08 1.38
C ASP A 111 13.34 8.95 0.51
N LYS A 112 13.10 9.91 -0.40
CA LYS A 112 11.97 9.84 -1.35
C LYS A 112 12.13 8.64 -2.31
N THR A 113 13.34 8.46 -2.84
CA THR A 113 13.64 7.38 -3.80
C THR A 113 13.49 6.00 -3.14
N GLU A 114 13.96 5.84 -1.91
CA GLU A 114 13.81 4.61 -1.14
C GLU A 114 12.35 4.32 -0.78
N LEU A 115 11.57 5.33 -0.38
CA LEU A 115 10.13 5.16 -0.13
C LEU A 115 9.34 4.86 -1.40
N GLN A 116 9.76 5.38 -2.55
CA GLN A 116 9.18 5.04 -3.84
C GLN A 116 9.45 3.59 -4.22
N ARG A 117 10.68 3.10 -4.03
CA ARG A 117 11.02 1.68 -4.22
C ARG A 117 10.21 0.79 -3.29
N PHE A 118 10.10 1.18 -2.02
CA PHE A 118 9.28 0.48 -1.04
C PHE A 118 7.81 0.44 -1.45
N PHE A 119 7.24 1.56 -1.90
CA PHE A 119 5.85 1.65 -2.38
C PHE A 119 5.54 0.62 -3.46
N TYR A 120 6.34 0.59 -4.52
CA TYR A 120 6.14 -0.37 -5.60
C TYR A 120 6.36 -1.82 -5.14
N SER A 121 7.42 -2.06 -4.36
CA SER A 121 7.70 -3.39 -3.82
C SER A 121 6.57 -3.91 -2.92
N ALA A 122 5.99 -3.07 -2.07
CA ALA A 122 4.91 -3.46 -1.17
C ALA A 122 3.65 -3.84 -1.96
N ILE A 123 3.26 -3.04 -2.96
CA ILE A 123 2.12 -3.36 -3.84
C ILE A 123 2.40 -4.65 -4.63
N ASP A 124 3.61 -4.82 -5.16
CA ASP A 124 4.00 -6.03 -5.89
C ASP A 124 3.96 -7.28 -4.98
N THR A 125 4.32 -7.16 -3.71
CA THR A 125 4.17 -8.24 -2.73
C THR A 125 2.70 -8.58 -2.49
N VAL A 126 1.83 -7.59 -2.29
CA VAL A 126 0.38 -7.83 -2.11
C VAL A 126 -0.21 -8.53 -3.33
N LEU A 127 0.09 -8.04 -4.54
CA LEU A 127 -0.36 -8.66 -5.78
C LEU A 127 0.16 -10.09 -5.93
N ARG A 128 1.43 -10.35 -5.58
CA ARG A 128 2.00 -11.70 -5.61
C ARG A 128 1.25 -12.65 -4.68
N GLU A 129 0.98 -12.23 -3.45
CA GLU A 129 0.26 -13.05 -2.46
C GLU A 129 -1.16 -13.38 -2.92
N ILE A 130 -1.89 -12.41 -3.47
CA ILE A 130 -3.24 -12.63 -4.02
C ILE A 130 -3.17 -13.65 -5.17
N ASN A 131 -2.26 -13.46 -6.12
CA ASN A 131 -2.11 -14.35 -7.28
C ASN A 131 -1.61 -15.75 -6.89
N GLN A 132 -0.76 -15.87 -5.88
CA GLN A 132 -0.27 -17.18 -5.42
C GLN A 132 -1.39 -18.01 -4.80
N ARG A 133 -2.29 -17.37 -4.03
CA ARG A 133 -3.43 -18.04 -3.41
C ARG A 133 -4.49 -18.44 -4.44
N LEU A 134 -4.78 -17.56 -5.40
CA LEU A 134 -5.87 -17.70 -6.36
C LEU A 134 -5.38 -17.82 -7.80
N SER A 135 -4.28 -18.54 -7.98
CA SER A 135 -3.68 -18.75 -9.30
C SER A 135 -4.64 -19.44 -10.27
N GLU A 136 -4.39 -19.28 -11.57
CA GLU A 136 -5.19 -19.91 -12.61
C GLU A 136 -5.26 -21.44 -12.43
N HIS A 137 -4.15 -22.06 -12.06
CA HIS A 137 -4.09 -23.48 -11.72
C HIS A 137 -5.00 -23.84 -10.53
N ASN A 138 -4.99 -23.02 -9.47
CA ASN A 138 -5.81 -23.27 -8.28
C ASN A 138 -7.31 -23.05 -8.54
N THR A 139 -7.65 -22.35 -9.62
CA THR A 139 -9.02 -21.91 -9.94
C THR A 139 -9.59 -22.63 -11.16
N GLN A 140 -8.78 -23.41 -11.88
CA GLN A 140 -9.17 -24.13 -13.09
C GLN A 140 -10.32 -25.11 -12.86
N LEU A 141 -10.28 -25.86 -11.76
CA LEU A 141 -11.35 -26.83 -11.43
C LEU A 141 -12.69 -26.13 -11.18
N ALA A 142 -12.69 -25.00 -10.48
CA ALA A 142 -13.89 -24.20 -10.23
C ALA A 142 -14.50 -23.67 -11.53
N ARG A 143 -13.66 -23.18 -12.45
CA ARG A 143 -14.11 -22.71 -13.76
C ARG A 143 -14.64 -23.84 -14.64
N SER A 144 -13.96 -24.98 -14.66
CA SER A 144 -14.42 -26.17 -15.40
C SER A 144 -15.76 -26.69 -14.86
N LEU A 145 -15.95 -26.69 -13.55
CA LEU A 145 -17.22 -27.08 -12.93
C LEU A 145 -18.35 -26.12 -13.32
N ALA A 146 -18.09 -24.81 -13.31
CA ALA A 146 -19.07 -23.81 -13.73
C ALA A 146 -19.45 -23.92 -15.22
N ALA A 147 -18.49 -24.25 -16.09
CA ALA A 147 -18.72 -24.45 -17.52
C ALA A 147 -19.56 -25.71 -17.84
N LEU A 148 -19.65 -26.65 -16.89
CA LEU A 148 -20.45 -27.87 -17.00
C LEU A 148 -21.84 -27.72 -16.36
N ASN A 149 -22.17 -26.55 -15.79
CA ASN A 149 -23.49 -26.30 -15.22
C ASN A 149 -24.49 -25.97 -16.34
N PRO A 150 -25.51 -26.83 -16.60
CA PRO A 150 -26.49 -26.59 -17.66
C PRO A 150 -27.36 -25.35 -17.45
N GLU A 151 -27.45 -24.82 -16.23
CA GLU A 151 -28.15 -23.55 -15.96
C GLU A 151 -27.42 -22.33 -16.55
N ASN A 152 -26.11 -22.43 -16.80
CA ASN A 152 -25.33 -21.36 -17.43
C ASN A 152 -25.46 -21.36 -18.97
N ASP A 153 -26.00 -22.42 -19.57
CA ASP A 153 -26.12 -22.62 -21.04
C ASP A 153 -27.55 -22.35 -21.57
N MET A 154 -28.49 -22.04 -20.69
CA MET A 154 -29.92 -21.96 -21.01
C MET A 154 -30.40 -20.51 -21.03
N LEU A 155 -29.97 -19.70 -22.01
CA LEU A 155 -30.80 -18.63 -22.58
C LEU A 155 -30.23 -18.08 -23.90
N ASP A 156 -30.42 -18.81 -25.00
CA ASP A 156 -30.55 -18.18 -26.34
C ASP A 156 -32.02 -18.31 -26.80
N PRO A 157 -32.91 -17.36 -26.45
CA PRO A 157 -34.32 -17.40 -26.83
C PRO A 157 -34.59 -16.95 -28.28
N GLN A 158 -33.64 -17.11 -29.21
CA GLN A 158 -33.81 -16.73 -30.63
C GLN A 158 -33.84 -17.92 -31.61
N LEU A 159 -34.02 -19.15 -31.15
CA LEU A 159 -34.11 -20.35 -32.02
C LEU A 159 -35.44 -21.15 -31.88
N LEU A 160 -36.55 -20.47 -31.62
CA LEU A 160 -37.91 -21.01 -31.73
C LEU A 160 -38.84 -20.00 -32.40
#